data_AF-A0AAU7AY68-F1
#
_entry.id   AF-A0AAU7AY68-F1
#
_cell.length_a   1.000
_cell.length_b   1.000
_cell.length_c   1.000
_cell.angle_alpha   90.00
_cell.angle_beta   90.00
_cell.angle_gamma   90.00
#
_symmetry.space_group_name_H-M   'P 1'
#
loop_
_entity.id
_entity.type
_entity.pdbx_description
1 polymer ?
#
loop_
_entity_poly.entity_id
_entity_poly.type
_entity_poly.pdbx_seq_one_letter_code
_entity_poly.pdbx_strand_id
1 'polypeptide(L)'
;MLLTPRQELILRKVVDAYAATGAPVGSKVLAADPELDCGSSTIRGELAYLEDSGLLAHPHTSAGRVPTDAGHRYHVDRLLHGPDRLPARIGTMDLQLVRREIDEAMRMTTETLSQVTNLMAIVSAPPIDTATVRHVEVLALQPQVLMVVVITSTGGVTKRVFTFDHPVDPGLVAWAGDELNGRLVGVGLGARSLRGRLTDQALGHRERTFLEALAPAFIDLASTAEDSLYVDGAARLLTEHRVQDLDQIEDIMAMLERRVSLLGVLQSALGEPDVLVRIGSENLEHAPALRSLALVAAGYGLPARKLGTVSVIGPVRMDYAVVIGSVREAAFQLSRFIEDIYETP
;
A
#
# COMPACT_ATOMS: atom_id res chain seq x y z
N MET A 1 7.45 16.43 25.58
CA MET A 1 7.02 16.24 26.98
C MET A 1 7.45 14.85 27.40
N LEU A 2 8.12 14.69 28.55
CA LEU A 2 8.58 13.37 29.00
C LEU A 2 7.63 12.87 30.09
N LEU A 3 6.84 11.84 29.79
CA LEU A 3 6.00 11.17 30.79
C LEU A 3 6.87 10.33 31.73
N THR A 4 6.42 10.17 32.97
CA THR A 4 7.02 9.16 33.85
C THR A 4 6.71 7.75 33.34
N PRO A 5 7.51 6.72 33.68
CA PRO A 5 7.24 5.34 33.27
C PRO A 5 5.84 4.85 33.65
N ARG A 6 5.32 5.29 34.81
CA ARG A 6 3.95 4.98 35.26
C ARG A 6 2.90 5.65 34.38
N GLN A 7 3.07 6.94 34.06
CA GLN A 7 2.15 7.68 33.20
C GLN A 7 2.11 7.10 31.79
N GLU A 8 3.27 6.71 31.26
CA GLU A 8 3.38 6.03 29.97
C GLU A 8 2.65 4.68 29.98
N LEU A 9 2.84 3.88 31.04
CA LEU A 9 2.12 2.62 31.21
C LEU A 9 0.61 2.82 31.33
N ILE A 10 0.16 3.81 32.11
CA ILE A 10 -1.26 4.15 32.23
C ILE A 10 -1.85 4.57 30.88
N LEU A 11 -1.16 5.45 30.15
CA LEU A 11 -1.59 5.88 28.82
C LEU A 11 -1.72 4.68 27.86
N ARG A 12 -0.71 3.79 27.84
CA ARG A 12 -0.76 2.54 27.06
C ARG A 12 -2.01 1.72 27.41
N LYS A 13 -2.23 1.44 28.69
CA LYS A 13 -3.39 0.66 29.15
C LYS A 13 -4.72 1.32 28.81
N VAL A 14 -4.80 2.65 28.81
CA VAL A 14 -6.00 3.39 28.36
C VAL A 14 -6.21 3.22 26.87
N VAL A 15 -5.17 3.38 26.05
CA VAL A 15 -5.26 3.21 24.58
C VAL A 15 -5.69 1.78 24.22
N ASP A 16 -5.08 0.76 24.84
CA ASP A 16 -5.38 -0.65 24.59
C ASP A 16 -6.82 -1.00 25.00
N ALA A 17 -7.25 -0.58 26.20
CA ALA A 17 -8.61 -0.82 26.68
C ALA A 17 -9.66 -0.09 25.83
N TYR A 18 -9.35 1.13 25.37
CA TYR A 18 -10.22 1.88 24.48
C TYR A 18 -10.30 1.26 23.08
N ALA A 19 -9.19 0.75 22.54
CA ALA A 19 -9.18 0.03 21.27
C ALA A 19 -10.04 -1.24 21.31
N ALA A 20 -10.02 -1.97 22.45
CA ALA A 20 -10.79 -3.19 22.62
C ALA A 20 -12.30 -2.96 22.83
N THR A 21 -12.69 -1.90 23.55
CA THR A 21 -14.07 -1.72 24.02
C THR A 21 -14.81 -0.56 23.37
N GLY A 22 -14.09 0.43 22.83
CA GLY A 22 -14.66 1.71 22.39
C GLY A 22 -15.28 2.54 23.53
N ALA A 23 -15.17 2.11 24.78
CA ALA A 23 -15.79 2.74 25.92
C ALA A 23 -14.77 3.59 26.72
N PRO A 24 -15.18 4.75 27.27
CA PRO A 24 -14.31 5.55 28.12
C PRO A 24 -13.73 4.76 29.31
N VAL A 25 -12.41 4.83 29.50
CA VAL A 25 -11.67 3.99 30.45
C VAL A 25 -11.57 4.68 31.82
N GLY A 26 -12.12 4.04 32.85
CA GLY A 26 -12.12 4.56 34.23
C GLY A 26 -10.97 4.01 35.08
N SER A 27 -10.59 4.75 36.12
CA SER A 27 -9.51 4.36 37.04
C SER A 27 -9.76 3.04 37.79
N LYS A 28 -11.02 2.61 37.96
CA LYS A 28 -11.36 1.30 38.55
C LYS A 28 -11.01 0.13 37.64
N VAL A 29 -11.18 0.30 36.33
CA VAL A 29 -10.85 -0.74 35.33
C VAL A 29 -9.33 -0.92 35.29
N LEU A 30 -8.59 0.19 35.28
CA LEU A 30 -7.14 0.18 35.28
C LEU A 30 -6.56 -0.38 36.59
N ALA A 31 -7.15 -0.07 37.75
CA ALA A 31 -6.69 -0.59 39.04
C ALA A 31 -6.81 -2.11 39.20
N ALA A 32 -7.56 -2.79 38.32
CA ALA A 32 -7.65 -4.24 38.28
C ALA A 32 -6.53 -4.89 37.44
N ASP A 33 -5.76 -4.09 36.70
CA ASP A 33 -4.65 -4.58 35.88
C ASP A 33 -3.43 -4.89 36.78
N PRO A 34 -2.90 -6.13 36.74
CA PRO A 34 -1.79 -6.53 37.60
C PRO A 34 -0.45 -5.85 37.26
N GLU A 35 -0.31 -5.20 36.10
CA GLU A 35 0.89 -4.40 35.77
C GLU A 35 0.90 -3.03 36.47
N LEU A 36 -0.23 -2.59 37.02
CA LEU A 36 -0.35 -1.28 37.68
C LEU A 36 -0.27 -1.43 39.20
N ASP A 37 0.92 -1.19 39.76
CA ASP A 37 1.21 -1.22 41.20
C ASP A 37 0.66 0.00 41.97
N CYS A 38 -0.53 0.50 41.64
CA CYS A 38 -1.12 1.66 42.33
C CYS A 38 -2.64 1.60 42.44
N GLY A 39 -3.16 2.23 43.51
CA GLY A 39 -4.59 2.27 43.78
C GLY A 39 -5.35 3.21 42.85
N SER A 40 -6.67 3.01 42.79
CA SER A 40 -7.59 3.79 41.94
C SER A 40 -7.52 5.31 42.17
N SER A 41 -7.17 5.76 43.39
CA SER A 41 -6.99 7.19 43.71
C SER A 41 -5.77 7.79 43.01
N THR A 42 -4.63 7.09 43.03
CA THR A 42 -3.41 7.48 42.33
C THR A 42 -3.63 7.51 40.83
N ILE A 43 -4.25 6.45 40.29
CA ILE A 43 -4.58 6.37 38.85
C ILE A 43 -5.48 7.53 38.43
N ARG A 44 -6.46 7.93 39.26
CA ARG A 44 -7.31 9.09 38.96
C ARG A 44 -6.48 10.39 38.83
N GLY A 45 -5.50 10.58 39.69
CA GLY A 45 -4.57 11.73 39.61
C GLY A 45 -3.74 11.71 38.33
N GLU A 46 -3.21 10.53 37.95
CA GLU A 46 -2.43 10.38 36.72
C GLU A 46 -3.28 10.58 35.45
N LEU A 47 -4.51 10.09 35.45
CA LEU A 47 -5.46 10.32 34.35
C LEU A 47 -5.79 11.81 34.18
N ALA A 48 -5.92 12.56 35.29
CA ALA A 48 -6.12 14.00 35.24
C ALA A 48 -4.89 14.72 34.66
N TYR A 49 -3.68 14.32 35.04
CA TYR A 49 -2.46 14.87 34.45
C TYR A 49 -2.36 14.61 32.94
N LEU A 50 -2.67 13.39 32.50
CA LEU A 50 -2.65 13.03 31.07
C LEU A 50 -3.72 13.80 30.27
N GLU A 51 -4.85 14.11 30.90
CA GLU A 51 -5.89 14.98 30.34
C GLU A 51 -5.41 16.43 30.22
N ASP A 52 -4.85 17.01 31.29
CA ASP A 52 -4.28 18.36 31.29
C ASP A 52 -3.13 18.51 30.27
N SER A 53 -2.43 17.40 30.00
CA SER A 53 -1.37 17.32 28.99
C SER A 53 -1.91 17.17 27.54
N GLY A 54 -3.23 17.09 27.37
CA GLY A 54 -3.90 16.94 26.07
C GLY A 54 -3.81 15.55 25.44
N LEU A 55 -3.31 14.54 26.16
CA LEU A 55 -3.16 13.17 25.66
C LEU A 55 -4.44 12.35 25.85
N LEU A 56 -5.24 12.70 26.86
CA LEU A 56 -6.56 12.14 27.11
C LEU A 56 -7.62 13.24 27.08
N ALA A 57 -8.86 12.85 26.84
CA ALA A 57 -10.02 13.72 26.90
C ALA A 57 -11.12 13.09 27.75
N HIS A 58 -12.04 13.94 28.21
CA HIS A 58 -13.19 13.57 29.01
C HIS A 58 -14.47 13.84 28.21
N PRO A 59 -15.12 12.80 27.65
CA PRO A 59 -16.27 13.01 26.76
C PRO A 59 -17.48 13.60 27.51
N HIS A 60 -17.73 13.15 28.75
CA HIS A 60 -18.77 13.68 29.65
C HIS A 60 -18.31 13.59 31.10
N THR A 61 -18.70 14.51 31.97
CA THR A 61 -18.25 14.68 33.38
C THR A 61 -18.29 13.44 34.29
N SER A 62 -19.06 12.39 33.95
CA SER A 62 -19.14 11.13 34.69
C SER A 62 -18.49 9.93 33.99
N ALA A 63 -18.02 10.10 32.75
CA ALA A 63 -17.39 9.06 31.94
C ALA A 63 -15.91 8.85 32.30
N GLY A 64 -15.33 7.73 31.88
CA GLY A 64 -13.87 7.53 31.90
C GLY A 64 -13.12 8.50 30.98
N ARG A 65 -11.85 8.20 30.71
CA ARG A 65 -11.02 8.94 29.75
C ARG A 65 -10.96 8.23 28.40
N VAL A 66 -10.83 9.01 27.34
CA VAL A 66 -10.57 8.51 25.98
C VAL A 66 -9.25 9.12 25.48
N PRO A 67 -8.46 8.40 24.68
CA PRO A 67 -7.27 8.98 24.05
C PRO A 67 -7.66 10.06 23.03
N THR A 68 -6.86 11.11 22.96
CA THR A 68 -6.88 12.07 21.84
C THR A 68 -5.99 11.56 20.70
N ASP A 69 -6.03 12.22 19.54
CA ASP A 69 -5.06 11.98 18.46
C ASP A 69 -3.62 12.08 18.98
N ALA A 70 -3.33 13.07 19.84
CA ALA A 70 -2.01 13.24 20.46
C ALA A 70 -1.65 12.09 21.41
N GLY A 71 -2.63 11.56 22.16
CA GLY A 71 -2.45 10.37 23.00
C GLY A 71 -2.13 9.12 22.19
N HIS A 72 -2.84 8.91 21.09
CA HIS A 72 -2.56 7.83 20.14
C HIS A 72 -1.19 7.99 19.49
N ARG A 73 -0.83 9.20 19.03
CA ARG A 73 0.49 9.53 18.47
C ARG A 73 1.61 9.20 19.46
N TYR A 74 1.50 9.66 20.70
CA TYR A 74 2.51 9.35 21.73
C TYR A 74 2.67 7.84 21.93
N HIS A 75 1.56 7.10 22.03
CA HIS A 75 1.59 5.65 22.17
C HIS A 75 2.22 4.96 20.95
N VAL A 76 1.84 5.34 19.73
CA VAL A 76 2.40 4.80 18.49
C VAL A 76 3.90 5.06 18.38
N ASP A 77 4.36 6.27 18.70
CA ASP A 77 5.78 6.60 18.65
C ASP A 77 6.58 5.72 19.62
N ARG A 78 6.02 5.35 20.77
CA ARG A 78 6.65 4.41 21.71
C ARG A 78 6.66 2.97 21.19
N LEU A 79 5.64 2.55 20.44
CA LEU A 79 5.64 1.24 19.75
C LEU A 79 6.69 1.18 18.64
N LEU A 80 6.85 2.26 17.87
CA LEU A 80 7.79 2.30 16.74
C LEU A 80 9.25 2.27 17.19
N HIS A 81 9.58 2.95 18.30
CA HIS A 81 10.94 3.06 18.83
C HIS A 81 11.22 2.12 20.01
N GLY A 82 10.29 1.24 20.35
CA GLY A 82 10.41 0.27 21.43
C GLY A 82 11.36 -0.89 21.08
N PRO A 83 11.94 -1.56 22.09
CA PRO A 83 12.84 -2.71 21.87
C PRO A 83 12.09 -4.00 21.49
N ASP A 84 10.79 -4.06 21.72
CA ASP A 84 9.99 -5.28 21.55
C ASP A 84 9.55 -5.49 20.11
N ARG A 85 9.64 -6.73 19.63
CA ARG A 85 9.00 -7.12 18.36
C ARG A 85 7.49 -7.03 18.53
N LEU A 86 6.87 -6.18 17.71
CA LEU A 86 5.41 -6.04 17.68
C LEU A 86 4.77 -7.34 17.17
N PRO A 87 3.61 -7.74 17.73
CA PRO A 87 2.91 -8.94 17.31
C PRO A 87 2.43 -8.78 15.87
N ALA A 88 2.79 -9.73 15.00
CA ALA A 88 2.17 -9.89 13.69
C ALA A 88 1.17 -11.05 13.78
N ARG A 89 -0.08 -10.80 13.40
CA ARG A 89 -1.10 -11.86 13.32
C ARG A 89 -1.17 -12.50 11.94
N ILE A 90 -0.44 -11.94 10.99
CA ILE A 90 -0.15 -12.57 9.71
C ILE A 90 0.90 -13.64 10.03
N GLY A 91 0.53 -14.91 9.93
CA GLY A 91 1.51 -16.00 10.00
C GLY A 91 2.51 -15.92 8.84
N THR A 92 3.35 -16.94 8.65
CA THR A 92 4.11 -17.06 7.39
C THR A 92 3.11 -17.18 6.24
N MET A 93 2.90 -16.10 5.50
CA MET A 93 2.15 -16.14 4.24
C MET A 93 2.94 -17.05 3.30
N ASP A 94 2.33 -18.14 2.85
CA ASP A 94 2.98 -19.06 1.92
C ASP A 94 2.94 -18.49 0.50
N LEU A 95 3.61 -17.36 0.30
CA LEU A 95 3.78 -16.72 -1.00
C LEU A 95 4.62 -17.60 -1.95
N GLN A 96 5.28 -18.65 -1.44
CA GLN A 96 6.05 -19.60 -2.27
C GLN A 96 5.15 -20.52 -3.11
N LEU A 97 3.91 -20.75 -2.69
CA LEU A 97 2.92 -21.50 -3.47
C LEU A 97 2.30 -20.69 -4.62
N VAL A 98 2.45 -19.37 -4.58
CA VAL A 98 2.01 -18.49 -5.67
C VAL A 98 2.98 -18.66 -6.84
N ARG A 99 2.46 -19.05 -8.00
CA ARG A 99 3.25 -19.37 -9.21
C ARG A 99 3.96 -18.14 -9.81
N ARG A 100 4.95 -17.52 -9.16
CA ARG A 100 5.68 -16.34 -9.66
C ARG A 100 4.80 -15.21 -10.22
N GLU A 101 3.51 -15.19 -9.88
CA GLU A 101 2.53 -14.22 -10.36
C GLU A 101 2.45 -13.12 -9.31
N ILE A 102 3.06 -11.97 -9.62
CA ILE A 102 3.10 -10.79 -8.74
C ILE A 102 1.67 -10.39 -8.33
N ASP A 103 0.74 -10.39 -9.28
CA ASP A 103 -0.65 -9.99 -9.04
C ASP A 103 -1.35 -10.85 -7.98
N GLU A 104 -1.14 -12.16 -8.01
CA GLU A 104 -1.75 -13.07 -7.04
C GLU A 104 -1.12 -12.91 -5.65
N ALA A 105 0.19 -12.66 -5.58
CA ALA A 105 0.87 -12.35 -4.30
C ALA A 105 0.34 -11.06 -3.68
N MET A 106 0.08 -10.02 -4.48
CA MET A 106 -0.51 -8.76 -4.00
C MET A 106 -1.94 -8.97 -3.52
N ARG A 107 -2.75 -9.72 -4.27
CA ARG A 107 -4.14 -10.04 -3.89
C ARG A 107 -4.19 -10.80 -2.57
N MET A 108 -3.44 -11.89 -2.45
CA MET A 108 -3.40 -12.69 -1.23
C MET A 108 -2.90 -11.89 -0.02
N THR A 109 -1.89 -11.04 -0.20
CA THR A 109 -1.41 -10.16 0.87
C THR A 109 -2.49 -9.18 1.32
N THR A 110 -3.18 -8.56 0.37
CA THR A 110 -4.28 -7.61 0.64
C THR A 110 -5.41 -8.29 1.42
N GLU A 111 -5.89 -9.44 0.94
CA GLU A 111 -6.98 -10.21 1.58
C GLU A 111 -6.59 -10.65 3.00
N THR A 112 -5.37 -11.20 3.15
CA THR A 112 -4.87 -11.67 4.45
C THR A 112 -4.77 -10.53 5.46
N LEU A 113 -4.19 -9.38 5.07
CA LEU A 113 -4.13 -8.18 5.91
C LEU A 113 -5.52 -7.74 6.35
N SER A 114 -6.45 -7.67 5.40
CA SER A 114 -7.79 -7.17 5.67
C SER A 114 -8.57 -8.09 6.60
N GLN A 115 -8.43 -9.41 6.44
CA GLN A 115 -9.04 -10.42 7.32
C GLN A 115 -8.46 -10.39 8.73
N VAL A 116 -7.13 -10.36 8.85
CA VAL A 116 -6.43 -10.45 10.14
C VAL A 116 -6.61 -9.19 10.98
N THR A 117 -6.59 -8.02 10.34
CA THR A 117 -6.76 -6.73 11.02
C THR A 117 -8.23 -6.36 11.18
N ASN A 118 -9.13 -6.96 10.39
CA ASN A 118 -10.52 -6.55 10.23
C ASN A 118 -10.65 -5.05 9.85
N LEU A 119 -9.72 -4.58 9.02
CA LEU A 119 -9.65 -3.21 8.50
C LEU A 119 -9.55 -3.24 6.97
N MET A 120 -9.69 -2.09 6.32
CA MET A 120 -9.40 -2.02 4.88
C MET A 120 -7.91 -2.18 4.66
N ALA A 121 -7.52 -3.08 3.76
CA ALA A 121 -6.15 -3.23 3.32
C ALA A 121 -6.00 -2.75 1.88
N ILE A 122 -4.85 -2.14 1.59
CA ILE A 122 -4.49 -1.65 0.27
C ILE A 122 -3.04 -2.01 0.00
N VAL A 123 -2.78 -2.64 -1.15
CA VAL A 123 -1.41 -2.94 -1.61
C VAL A 123 -1.24 -2.33 -2.99
N SER A 124 -0.21 -1.50 -3.15
CA SER A 124 0.13 -0.97 -4.47
C SER A 124 1.04 -1.92 -5.21
N ALA A 125 0.73 -2.24 -6.46
CA ALA A 125 1.61 -2.96 -7.36
C ALA A 125 2.92 -2.19 -7.60
N PRO A 126 4.03 -2.86 -7.94
CA PRO A 126 5.27 -2.18 -8.31
C PRO A 126 5.03 -1.34 -9.58
N PRO A 127 5.48 -0.07 -9.65
CA PRO A 127 5.30 0.77 -10.82
C PRO A 127 5.92 0.10 -12.03
N ILE A 128 5.18 0.12 -13.12
CA ILE A 128 5.63 -0.31 -14.44
C ILE A 128 6.86 0.51 -14.90
N ASP A 129 7.08 1.72 -14.37
CA ASP A 129 8.32 2.51 -14.60
C ASP A 129 9.60 1.89 -14.00
N THR A 130 9.48 0.87 -13.15
CA THR A 130 10.62 0.05 -12.67
C THR A 130 10.90 -1.14 -13.58
N ALA A 131 9.89 -1.53 -14.36
CA ALA A 131 9.98 -2.57 -15.36
C ALA A 131 10.63 -1.98 -16.61
N THR A 132 11.79 -2.52 -16.97
CA THR A 132 12.38 -2.25 -18.27
C THR A 132 11.95 -3.35 -19.23
N VAL A 133 11.91 -3.06 -20.52
CA VAL A 133 11.75 -4.12 -21.51
C VAL A 133 13.02 -4.98 -21.48
N ARG A 134 12.86 -6.28 -21.23
CA ARG A 134 13.95 -7.27 -21.27
C ARG A 134 14.06 -7.88 -22.66
N HIS A 135 12.92 -8.12 -23.31
CA HIS A 135 12.88 -8.69 -24.65
C HIS A 135 11.57 -8.38 -25.37
N VAL A 136 11.63 -8.22 -26.69
CA VAL A 136 10.45 -8.12 -27.55
C VAL A 136 10.53 -9.20 -28.63
N GLU A 137 9.46 -9.94 -28.83
CA GLU A 137 9.36 -10.93 -29.90
C GLU A 137 8.21 -10.54 -30.83
N VAL A 138 8.44 -10.51 -32.13
CA VAL A 138 7.41 -10.26 -33.14
C VAL A 138 7.25 -11.51 -33.98
N LEU A 139 6.10 -12.16 -33.86
CA LEU A 139 5.81 -13.46 -34.46
C LEU A 139 4.74 -13.31 -35.53
N ALA A 140 4.99 -13.81 -36.74
CA ALA A 140 3.95 -13.98 -37.75
C ALA A 140 3.20 -15.28 -37.50
N LEU A 141 1.93 -15.20 -37.11
CA LEU A 141 1.06 -16.36 -36.90
C LEU A 141 0.44 -16.83 -38.22
N GLN A 142 0.07 -15.87 -39.07
CA GLN A 142 -0.50 -16.07 -40.40
C GLN A 142 -0.04 -14.93 -41.31
N PRO A 143 -0.23 -15.01 -42.65
CA PRO A 143 0.21 -13.95 -43.56
C PRO A 143 -0.29 -12.55 -43.17
N GLN A 144 -1.46 -12.42 -42.57
CA GLN A 144 -2.07 -11.14 -42.15
C GLN A 144 -2.11 -10.94 -40.63
N VAL A 145 -1.62 -11.90 -39.83
CA VAL A 145 -1.78 -11.89 -38.37
C VAL A 145 -0.42 -11.97 -37.70
N LEU A 146 -0.11 -10.97 -36.87
CA LEU A 146 1.11 -10.91 -36.07
C LEU A 146 0.79 -10.96 -34.58
N MET A 147 1.73 -11.44 -33.79
CA MET A 147 1.72 -11.35 -32.34
C MET A 147 2.99 -10.68 -31.86
N VAL A 148 2.86 -9.64 -31.05
CA VAL A 148 3.97 -9.03 -30.32
C VAL A 148 3.95 -9.55 -28.89
N VAL A 149 5.07 -10.09 -28.45
CA VAL A 149 5.30 -10.52 -27.07
C VAL A 149 6.33 -9.59 -26.44
N VAL A 150 6.00 -9.00 -25.29
CA VAL A 150 6.90 -8.13 -24.53
C VAL A 150 7.19 -8.79 -23.20
N ILE A 151 8.47 -9.01 -22.91
CA ILE A 151 8.96 -9.55 -21.65
C ILE A 151 9.63 -8.41 -20.89
N THR A 152 9.26 -8.23 -19.64
CA THR A 152 9.81 -7.17 -18.78
C THR A 152 10.90 -7.71 -17.86
N SER A 153 11.71 -6.82 -17.28
CA SER A 153 12.68 -7.16 -16.23
C SER A 153 12.02 -7.73 -14.97
N THR A 154 10.71 -7.55 -14.82
CA THR A 154 9.89 -8.03 -13.71
C THR A 154 9.32 -9.43 -13.96
N GLY A 155 9.67 -10.06 -15.09
CA GLY A 155 9.11 -11.35 -15.51
C GLY A 155 7.69 -11.26 -16.09
N GLY A 156 7.13 -10.05 -16.21
CA GLY A 156 5.82 -9.84 -16.85
C GLY A 156 5.89 -10.15 -18.35
N VAL A 157 4.91 -10.90 -18.85
CA VAL A 157 4.80 -11.26 -20.28
C VAL A 157 3.47 -10.73 -20.82
N THR A 158 3.54 -9.78 -21.76
CA THR A 158 2.36 -9.24 -22.44
C THR A 158 2.32 -9.71 -23.89
N LYS A 159 1.14 -10.11 -24.37
CA LYS A 159 0.95 -10.61 -25.74
C LYS A 159 -0.15 -9.81 -26.42
N ARG A 160 0.13 -9.28 -27.61
CA ARG A 160 -0.84 -8.50 -28.40
C ARG A 160 -0.90 -9.05 -29.82
N VAL A 161 -2.11 -9.36 -30.29
CA VAL A 161 -2.33 -9.81 -31.66
C VAL A 161 -2.77 -8.62 -32.52
N PHE A 162 -2.18 -8.51 -33.71
CA PHE A 162 -2.47 -7.50 -34.72
C PHE A 162 -2.92 -8.18 -36.01
N THR A 163 -3.95 -7.63 -36.63
CA THR A 163 -4.49 -8.11 -37.91
C THR A 163 -4.34 -6.99 -38.94
N PHE A 164 -3.79 -7.32 -40.10
CA PHE A 164 -3.52 -6.39 -41.20
C PHE A 164 -4.40 -6.72 -42.42
N ASP A 165 -4.79 -5.70 -43.18
CA ASP A 165 -5.62 -5.87 -44.38
C ASP A 165 -4.90 -6.61 -45.52
N HIS A 166 -3.56 -6.63 -45.48
CA HIS A 166 -2.70 -7.21 -46.51
C HIS A 166 -1.65 -8.12 -45.88
N PRO A 167 -1.15 -9.14 -46.60
CA PRO A 167 -0.07 -9.98 -46.13
C PRO A 167 1.16 -9.15 -45.71
N VAL A 168 1.65 -9.39 -44.51
CA VAL A 168 2.84 -8.73 -43.97
C VAL A 168 4.08 -9.43 -44.51
N ASP A 169 5.03 -8.62 -44.94
CA ASP A 169 6.35 -9.07 -45.40
C ASP A 169 7.14 -9.70 -44.23
N PRO A 170 7.53 -10.99 -44.30
CA PRO A 170 8.29 -11.65 -43.25
C PRO A 170 9.62 -10.96 -42.94
N GLY A 171 10.25 -10.31 -43.92
CA GLY A 171 11.48 -9.55 -43.71
C GLY A 171 11.24 -8.32 -42.83
N LEU A 172 10.08 -7.68 -42.97
CA LEU A 172 9.68 -6.54 -42.14
C LEU A 172 9.36 -6.96 -40.71
N VAL A 173 8.81 -8.16 -40.52
CA VAL A 173 8.55 -8.76 -39.20
C VAL A 173 9.86 -9.00 -38.45
N ALA A 174 10.82 -9.68 -39.09
CA ALA A 174 12.13 -9.95 -38.49
C ALA A 174 12.88 -8.66 -38.16
N TRP A 175 12.92 -7.72 -39.12
CA TRP A 175 13.52 -6.40 -38.92
C TRP A 175 12.88 -5.65 -37.74
N ALA A 176 11.55 -5.65 -37.62
CA ALA A 176 10.89 -4.97 -36.52
C ALA A 176 11.23 -5.59 -35.16
N GLY A 177 11.38 -6.92 -35.09
CA GLY A 177 11.86 -7.60 -33.88
C GLY A 177 13.24 -7.10 -33.44
N ASP A 178 14.20 -7.05 -34.36
CA ASP A 178 15.55 -6.57 -34.07
C ASP A 178 15.57 -5.08 -33.69
N GLU A 179 14.83 -4.26 -34.43
CA GLU A 179 14.75 -2.81 -34.21
C GLU A 179 14.09 -2.49 -32.86
N LEU A 180 13.01 -3.18 -32.51
CA LEU A 180 12.33 -3.02 -31.21
C LEU A 180 13.23 -3.47 -30.06
N ASN A 181 13.97 -4.58 -30.20
CA ASN A 181 14.94 -4.99 -29.18
C ASN A 181 16.06 -3.95 -29.03
N GLY A 182 16.63 -3.46 -30.13
CA GLY A 182 17.70 -2.44 -30.10
C GLY A 182 17.27 -1.13 -29.45
N ARG A 183 16.01 -0.73 -29.63
CA ARG A 183 15.49 0.56 -29.13
C ARG A 183 14.88 0.50 -27.74
N LEU A 184 14.17 -0.58 -27.43
CA LEU A 184 13.31 -0.67 -26.25
C LEU A 184 13.96 -1.45 -25.11
N VAL A 185 14.90 -2.38 -25.37
CA VAL A 185 15.55 -3.13 -24.29
C VAL A 185 16.25 -2.18 -23.33
N GLY A 186 16.01 -2.36 -22.03
CA GLY A 186 16.52 -1.50 -20.97
C GLY A 186 15.74 -0.19 -20.78
N VAL A 187 14.71 0.09 -21.57
CA VAL A 187 13.87 1.30 -21.44
C VAL A 187 12.74 1.03 -20.46
N GLY A 188 12.53 1.96 -19.51
CA GLY A 188 11.40 1.94 -18.60
C GLY A 188 10.07 2.10 -19.34
N LEU A 189 9.06 1.35 -18.92
CA LEU A 189 7.77 1.23 -19.61
C LEU A 189 6.84 2.47 -19.54
N GLY A 190 7.36 3.64 -19.17
CA GLY A 190 6.59 4.89 -19.14
C GLY A 190 6.13 5.33 -20.53
N ALA A 191 4.84 5.69 -20.67
CA ALA A 191 4.20 6.09 -21.94
C ALA A 191 4.99 7.16 -22.73
N ARG A 192 5.63 8.11 -22.03
CA ARG A 192 6.45 9.17 -22.65
C ARG A 192 7.78 8.64 -23.20
N SER A 193 8.44 7.77 -22.45
CA SER A 193 9.73 7.17 -22.83
C SER A 193 9.59 6.24 -24.03
N LEU A 194 8.51 5.45 -24.08
CA LEU A 194 8.24 4.52 -25.18
C LEU A 194 7.80 5.24 -26.46
N ARG A 195 6.87 6.21 -26.38
CA ARG A 195 6.45 6.99 -27.56
C ARG A 195 7.62 7.73 -28.20
N GLY A 196 8.47 8.37 -27.40
CA GLY A 196 9.64 9.10 -27.91
C GLY A 196 10.62 8.24 -28.72
N ARG A 197 10.74 6.95 -28.41
CA ARG A 197 11.65 6.03 -29.11
C ARG A 197 11.05 5.33 -30.33
N LEU A 198 9.72 5.26 -30.40
CA LEU A 198 9.00 4.69 -31.54
C LEU A 198 8.85 5.68 -32.72
N THR A 199 8.82 6.99 -32.46
CA THR A 199 8.72 8.04 -33.49
C THR A 199 10.06 8.68 -33.85
N ASP A 200 10.96 7.90 -34.45
CA ASP A 200 12.24 8.40 -34.98
C ASP A 200 12.12 8.82 -36.46
N GLN A 201 12.67 9.98 -36.78
CA GLN A 201 12.63 10.58 -38.11
C GLN A 201 13.61 9.94 -39.11
N ALA A 202 14.57 9.14 -38.63
CA ALA A 202 15.57 8.49 -39.47
C ALA A 202 15.05 7.26 -40.25
N LEU A 203 13.88 6.72 -39.87
CA LEU A 203 13.28 5.54 -40.51
C LEU A 203 12.60 5.89 -41.84
N GLY A 204 12.65 4.97 -42.80
CA GLY A 204 11.85 5.03 -44.02
C GLY A 204 10.35 5.02 -43.74
N HIS A 205 9.54 5.47 -44.71
CA HIS A 205 8.09 5.62 -44.51
C HIS A 205 7.39 4.29 -44.21
N ARG A 206 7.85 3.19 -44.82
CA ARG A 206 7.26 1.85 -44.66
C ARG A 206 7.55 1.28 -43.27
N GLU A 207 8.80 1.38 -42.84
CA GLU A 207 9.30 0.97 -41.53
C GLU A 207 8.59 1.72 -40.39
N ARG A 208 8.48 3.05 -40.54
CA ARG A 208 7.81 3.90 -39.55
C ARG A 208 6.34 3.56 -39.39
N THR A 209 5.61 3.43 -40.51
CA THR A 209 4.18 3.08 -40.49
C THR A 209 3.96 1.72 -39.83
N PHE A 210 4.87 0.77 -40.05
CA PHE A 210 4.79 -0.56 -39.44
C PHE A 210 5.02 -0.52 -37.92
N LEU A 211 6.04 0.20 -37.45
CA LEU A 211 6.25 0.37 -36.00
C LEU A 211 5.12 1.15 -35.33
N GLU A 212 4.56 2.16 -35.99
CA GLU A 212 3.39 2.90 -35.51
C GLU A 212 2.16 1.99 -35.37
N ALA A 213 1.96 1.04 -36.30
CA ALA A 213 0.90 0.05 -36.21
C ALA A 213 1.08 -0.92 -35.02
N LEU A 214 2.33 -1.21 -34.64
CA LEU A 214 2.66 -2.05 -33.48
C LEU A 214 2.72 -1.28 -32.15
N ALA A 215 2.74 0.06 -32.18
CA ALA A 215 2.81 0.91 -31.00
C ALA A 215 1.77 0.61 -29.91
N PRO A 216 0.52 0.20 -30.22
CA PRO A 216 -0.46 -0.18 -29.20
C PRO A 216 0.01 -1.30 -28.27
N ALA A 217 0.88 -2.21 -28.71
CA ALA A 217 1.45 -3.27 -27.85
C ALA A 217 2.27 -2.69 -26.68
N PHE A 218 2.75 -1.46 -26.81
CA PHE A 218 3.60 -0.77 -25.84
C PHE A 218 2.86 0.36 -25.11
N ILE A 219 1.75 0.84 -25.67
CA ILE A 219 0.92 1.90 -25.07
C ILE A 219 -0.04 1.32 -24.03
N ASP A 220 -0.62 0.14 -24.28
CA ASP A 220 -1.52 -0.52 -23.33
C ASP A 220 -0.78 -0.94 -22.05
N LEU A 221 0.52 -1.28 -22.15
CA LEU A 221 1.40 -1.51 -20.99
C LEU A 221 1.50 -0.30 -20.06
N ALA A 222 1.42 0.92 -20.61
CA ALA A 222 1.46 2.15 -19.82
C ALA A 222 0.08 2.59 -19.28
N SER A 223 -1.04 2.09 -19.86
CA SER A 223 -2.40 2.36 -19.37
C SER A 223 -2.87 1.35 -18.32
N THR A 224 -2.30 0.14 -18.25
CA THR A 224 -2.49 -0.78 -17.10
C THR A 224 -1.96 -0.24 -15.76
N ALA A 225 -1.37 0.96 -15.74
CA ALA A 225 -1.06 1.67 -14.50
C ALA A 225 -2.30 1.96 -13.62
N GLU A 226 -3.52 1.87 -14.17
CA GLU A 226 -4.78 2.00 -13.43
C GLU A 226 -5.15 0.75 -12.58
N ASP A 227 -4.54 -0.41 -12.87
CA ASP A 227 -4.66 -1.66 -12.08
C ASP A 227 -3.54 -1.81 -11.03
N SER A 228 -2.97 -0.70 -10.58
CA SER A 228 -1.84 -0.69 -9.64
C SER A 228 -2.23 -0.75 -8.16
N LEU A 229 -3.51 -0.99 -7.83
CA LEU A 229 -3.99 -1.08 -6.45
C LEU A 229 -4.87 -2.30 -6.24
N TYR A 230 -4.49 -3.08 -5.24
CA TYR A 230 -5.26 -4.17 -4.67
C TYR A 230 -5.93 -3.65 -3.41
N VAL A 231 -7.24 -3.81 -3.30
CA VAL A 231 -8.04 -3.28 -2.19
C VAL A 231 -8.95 -4.38 -1.69
N ASP A 232 -8.95 -4.63 -0.38
CA ASP A 232 -9.93 -5.48 0.29
C ASP A 232 -10.44 -4.83 1.58
N GLY A 233 -11.64 -5.22 2.01
CA GLY A 233 -12.25 -4.74 3.25
C GLY A 233 -12.80 -3.33 3.19
N ALA A 234 -13.11 -2.78 2.02
CA ALA A 234 -13.75 -1.46 1.88
C ALA A 234 -15.02 -1.34 2.74
N ALA A 235 -15.86 -2.37 2.73
CA ALA A 235 -17.08 -2.43 3.56
C ALA A 235 -16.80 -2.38 5.07
N ARG A 236 -15.59 -2.80 5.52
CA ARG A 236 -15.19 -2.78 6.94
C ARG A 236 -15.00 -1.35 7.45
N LEU A 237 -14.71 -0.39 6.57
CA LEU A 237 -14.67 1.04 6.95
C LEU A 237 -16.05 1.58 7.31
N LEU A 238 -17.10 1.03 6.70
CA LEU A 238 -18.49 1.47 6.87
C LEU A 238 -19.21 0.77 8.02
N THR A 239 -18.54 -0.17 8.71
CA THR A 239 -19.15 -0.93 9.81
C THR A 239 -19.18 -0.09 11.10
N GLU A 240 -20.37 -0.04 11.73
CA GLU A 240 -20.77 0.65 12.98
C GLU A 240 -19.73 1.53 13.72
N HIS A 241 -20.08 2.81 13.90
CA HIS A 241 -19.44 3.81 14.78
C HIS A 241 -17.99 4.21 14.45
N ARG A 242 -17.55 4.06 13.19
CA ARG A 242 -16.18 4.39 12.73
C ARG A 242 -16.07 5.71 11.96
N VAL A 243 -17.17 6.15 11.33
CA VAL A 243 -17.26 7.38 10.53
C VAL A 243 -18.40 8.21 11.13
N GLN A 244 -18.13 9.50 11.38
CA GLN A 244 -19.00 10.33 12.22
C GLN A 244 -20.20 10.90 11.46
N ASP A 245 -20.06 11.14 10.15
CA ASP A 245 -21.07 11.82 9.33
C ASP A 245 -21.20 11.22 7.92
N LEU A 246 -22.39 11.34 7.32
CA LEU A 246 -22.70 10.84 5.97
C LEU A 246 -21.81 11.49 4.90
N ASP A 247 -21.54 12.79 5.01
CA ASP A 247 -20.67 13.52 4.09
C ASP A 247 -19.26 12.91 4.04
N GLN A 248 -18.75 12.44 5.19
CA GLN A 248 -17.46 11.78 5.23
C GLN A 248 -17.50 10.40 4.57
N ILE A 249 -18.61 9.67 4.67
CA ILE A 249 -18.80 8.40 3.96
C ILE A 249 -18.75 8.65 2.45
N GLU A 250 -19.44 9.68 1.96
CA GLU A 250 -19.40 10.08 0.55
C GLU A 250 -17.98 10.45 0.10
N ASP A 251 -17.25 11.24 0.88
CA ASP A 251 -15.84 11.58 0.63
C ASP A 251 -14.96 10.33 0.51
N ILE A 252 -15.12 9.38 1.44
CA ILE A 252 -14.38 8.11 1.44
C ILE A 252 -14.74 7.29 0.20
N MET A 253 -16.02 7.13 -0.11
CA MET A 253 -16.46 6.35 -1.27
C MET A 253 -15.95 6.97 -2.58
N ALA A 254 -16.04 8.29 -2.73
CA ALA A 254 -15.49 8.99 -3.89
C ALA A 254 -13.96 8.83 -4.01
N MET A 255 -13.25 8.78 -2.88
CA MET A 255 -11.81 8.50 -2.86
C MET A 255 -11.50 7.04 -3.26
N LEU A 256 -12.31 6.07 -2.82
CA LEU A 256 -12.16 4.66 -3.17
C LEU A 256 -12.44 4.39 -4.64
N GLU A 257 -13.43 5.08 -5.23
CA GLU A 257 -13.67 5.05 -6.67
C GLU A 257 -12.50 5.66 -7.46
N ARG A 258 -11.86 6.70 -6.91
CA ARG A 258 -10.71 7.38 -7.53
C ARG A 258 -9.39 6.81 -7.04
N ARG A 259 -8.99 5.66 -7.61
CA ARG A 259 -7.71 4.97 -7.33
C ARG A 259 -6.47 5.88 -7.31
N VAL A 260 -6.42 6.91 -8.16
CA VAL A 260 -5.32 7.89 -8.19
C VAL A 260 -5.18 8.68 -6.88
N SER A 261 -6.29 9.02 -6.23
CA SER A 261 -6.28 9.73 -4.94
C SER A 261 -5.68 8.87 -3.85
N LEU A 262 -5.99 7.56 -3.83
CA LEU A 262 -5.38 6.61 -2.90
C LEU A 262 -3.86 6.48 -3.14
N LEU A 263 -3.43 6.33 -4.39
CA LEU A 263 -2.00 6.24 -4.73
C LEU A 263 -1.20 7.44 -4.21
N GLY A 264 -1.71 8.66 -4.35
CA GLY A 264 -1.04 9.86 -3.85
C GLY A 264 -0.81 9.85 -2.35
N VAL A 265 -1.77 9.32 -1.57
CA VAL A 265 -1.63 9.16 -0.11
C VAL A 265 -0.57 8.12 0.22
N LEU A 266 -0.57 7.00 -0.50
CA LEU A 266 0.32 5.86 -0.26
C LEU A 266 1.78 6.17 -0.63
N GLN A 267 2.02 6.98 -1.67
CA GLN A 267 3.37 7.35 -2.10
C GLN A 267 4.19 8.04 -1.01
N SER A 268 3.55 8.70 -0.04
CA SER A 268 4.25 9.28 1.10
C SER A 268 5.01 8.24 1.95
N ALA A 269 4.53 6.99 2.00
CA ALA A 269 5.17 5.90 2.74
C ALA A 269 6.42 5.33 2.04
N LEU A 270 6.62 5.62 0.75
CA LEU A 270 7.81 5.17 0.02
C LEU A 270 9.08 5.90 0.46
N GLY A 271 8.97 7.10 1.01
CA GLY A 271 10.10 7.90 1.50
C GLY A 271 10.53 7.56 2.93
N GLU A 272 9.68 6.89 3.70
CA GLU A 272 9.98 6.53 5.09
C GLU A 272 10.91 5.33 5.16
N PRO A 273 11.82 5.19 6.15
CA PRO A 273 12.70 4.03 6.26
C PRO A 273 11.96 2.76 6.69
N ASP A 274 10.90 2.89 7.48
CA ASP A 274 10.18 1.76 8.11
C ASP A 274 8.67 1.89 7.84
N VAL A 275 7.88 2.18 8.88
CA VAL A 275 6.42 2.31 8.81
C VAL A 275 6.02 3.78 8.94
N LEU A 276 5.18 4.24 8.02
CA LEU A 276 4.43 5.47 8.14
C LEU A 276 3.13 5.21 8.90
N VAL A 277 2.88 5.97 9.96
CA VAL A 277 1.57 6.00 10.64
C VAL A 277 1.02 7.42 10.60
N ARG A 278 -0.24 7.58 10.21
CA ARG A 278 -0.97 8.85 10.27
C ARG A 278 -2.28 8.67 11.01
N ILE A 279 -2.61 9.61 11.89
CA ILE A 279 -3.70 9.46 12.85
C ILE A 279 -4.64 10.67 12.75
N GLY A 280 -5.90 10.41 12.40
CA GLY A 280 -6.99 11.38 12.48
C GLY A 280 -6.67 12.69 11.78
N SER A 281 -6.53 13.74 12.58
CA SER A 281 -6.25 15.11 12.15
C SER A 281 -4.97 15.26 11.29
N GLU A 282 -3.98 14.37 11.44
CA GLU A 282 -2.77 14.36 10.61
C GLU A 282 -3.05 14.06 9.13
N ASN A 283 -4.22 13.51 8.81
CA ASN A 283 -4.62 13.23 7.43
C ASN A 283 -5.16 14.47 6.68
N LEU A 284 -5.54 15.55 7.38
CA LEU A 284 -6.26 16.69 6.81
C LEU A 284 -5.56 17.34 5.62
N GLU A 285 -4.22 17.44 5.65
CA GLU A 285 -3.46 18.13 4.60
C GLU A 285 -3.32 17.33 3.30
N HIS A 286 -3.39 16.00 3.36
CA HIS A 286 -3.08 15.15 2.21
C HIS A 286 -4.25 14.25 1.79
N ALA A 287 -5.16 13.94 2.72
CA ALA A 287 -6.30 13.07 2.54
C ALA A 287 -7.47 13.49 3.44
N PRO A 288 -8.18 14.60 3.12
CA PRO A 288 -9.27 15.13 3.95
C PRO A 288 -10.39 14.12 4.24
N ALA A 289 -10.62 13.15 3.34
CA ALA A 289 -11.58 12.06 3.53
C ALA A 289 -11.22 11.16 4.73
N LEU A 290 -9.92 11.04 5.05
CA LEU A 290 -9.37 10.19 6.11
C LEU A 290 -9.24 10.93 7.47
N ARG A 291 -9.83 12.11 7.63
CA ARG A 291 -9.69 12.96 8.83
C ARG A 291 -10.10 12.33 10.16
N SER A 292 -10.95 11.29 10.15
CA SER A 292 -11.36 10.53 11.34
C SER A 292 -10.77 9.12 11.38
N LEU A 293 -9.88 8.80 10.44
CA LEU A 293 -9.29 7.49 10.24
C LEU A 293 -7.80 7.54 10.52
N ALA A 294 -7.19 6.37 10.68
CA ALA A 294 -5.76 6.19 10.77
C ALA A 294 -5.28 5.36 9.57
N LEU A 295 -4.08 5.68 9.09
CA LEU A 295 -3.37 4.99 8.03
C LEU A 295 -2.08 4.42 8.62
N VAL A 296 -1.83 3.14 8.37
CA VAL A 296 -0.55 2.49 8.65
C VAL A 296 -0.02 1.93 7.34
N ALA A 297 1.19 2.32 6.95
CA ALA A 297 1.75 1.98 5.65
C ALA A 297 3.23 1.62 5.76
N ALA A 298 3.68 0.62 5.03
CA ALA A 298 5.10 0.27 4.90
C ALA A 298 5.44 0.06 3.43
N GLY A 299 6.66 0.47 3.05
CA GLY A 299 7.18 0.20 1.71
C GLY A 299 7.75 -1.21 1.61
N TYR A 300 7.47 -1.91 0.50
CA TYR A 300 8.11 -3.18 0.15
C TYR A 300 8.92 -3.02 -1.14
N GLY A 301 9.88 -3.91 -1.38
CA GLY A 301 10.69 -3.89 -2.59
C GLY A 301 12.09 -4.45 -2.37
N LEU A 302 13.04 -3.96 -3.17
CA LEU A 302 14.44 -4.36 -3.11
C LEU A 302 15.20 -3.51 -2.09
N PRO A 303 16.37 -3.95 -1.58
CA PRO A 303 17.12 -3.22 -0.56
C PRO A 303 17.51 -1.80 -0.98
N ALA A 304 17.77 -1.60 -2.28
CA ALA A 304 18.12 -0.30 -2.85
C ALA A 304 16.92 0.55 -3.28
N ARG A 305 15.71 -0.04 -3.36
CA ARG A 305 14.54 0.64 -3.92
C ARG A 305 13.23 0.00 -3.47
N LYS A 306 12.41 0.79 -2.78
CA LYS A 306 11.00 0.47 -2.54
C LYS A 306 10.23 0.47 -3.85
N LEU A 307 9.54 -0.64 -4.13
CA LEU A 307 8.76 -0.83 -5.33
C LEU A 307 7.28 -0.56 -5.07
N GLY A 308 6.78 -0.71 -3.87
CA GLY A 308 5.38 -0.41 -3.59
C GLY A 308 5.11 -0.26 -2.11
N THR A 309 3.84 -0.21 -1.76
CA THR A 309 3.38 -0.02 -0.39
C THR A 309 2.35 -1.08 -0.02
N VAL A 310 2.46 -1.52 1.23
CA VAL A 310 1.44 -2.28 1.94
C VAL A 310 0.80 -1.33 2.94
N SER A 311 -0.52 -1.27 3.00
CA SER A 311 -1.21 -0.30 3.85
C SER A 311 -2.52 -0.82 4.41
N VAL A 312 -2.87 -0.30 5.58
CA VAL A 312 -4.13 -0.56 6.26
C VAL A 312 -4.75 0.76 6.67
N ILE A 313 -6.05 0.91 6.39
CA ILE A 313 -6.85 2.08 6.78
C ILE A 313 -7.92 1.60 7.75
N GLY A 314 -8.02 2.28 8.90
CA GLY A 314 -8.95 1.93 9.96
C GLY A 314 -9.36 3.13 10.81
N PRO A 315 -10.21 2.95 11.82
CA PRO A 315 -10.51 4.01 12.76
C PRO A 315 -9.27 4.33 13.61
N VAL A 316 -9.22 5.55 14.15
CA VAL A 316 -8.18 5.96 15.11
C VAL A 316 -8.11 5.01 16.32
N ARG A 317 -9.25 4.44 16.74
CA ARG A 317 -9.32 3.39 17.76
C ARG A 317 -9.05 2.00 17.17
N MET A 318 -7.78 1.62 17.06
CA MET A 318 -7.38 0.28 16.65
C MET A 318 -6.20 -0.23 17.47
N ASP A 319 -5.97 -1.54 17.40
CA ASP A 319 -4.80 -2.19 17.98
C ASP A 319 -3.57 -1.88 17.12
N TYR A 320 -2.92 -0.74 17.38
CA TYR A 320 -1.76 -0.29 16.61
C TYR A 320 -0.60 -1.27 16.67
N ALA A 321 -0.41 -1.98 17.79
CA ALA A 321 0.67 -2.97 17.91
C ALA A 321 0.48 -4.11 16.89
N VAL A 322 -0.73 -4.67 16.82
CA VAL A 322 -1.06 -5.72 15.85
C VAL A 322 -1.03 -5.20 14.42
N VAL A 323 -1.57 -4.01 14.16
CA VAL A 323 -1.64 -3.45 12.80
C VAL A 323 -0.24 -3.13 12.27
N ILE A 324 0.59 -2.44 13.05
CA ILE A 324 1.98 -2.11 12.66
C ILE A 324 2.79 -3.39 12.47
N GLY A 325 2.70 -4.34 13.40
CA GLY A 325 3.39 -5.63 13.28
C GLY A 325 2.98 -6.40 12.03
N SER A 326 1.68 -6.43 11.72
CA SER A 326 1.15 -7.12 10.54
C SER A 326 1.55 -6.44 9.23
N VAL A 327 1.50 -5.10 9.16
CA VAL A 327 1.93 -4.35 7.97
C VAL A 327 3.43 -4.50 7.72
N ARG A 328 4.26 -4.47 8.77
CA ARG A 328 5.71 -4.74 8.66
C ARG A 328 5.99 -6.13 8.13
N GLU A 329 5.34 -7.14 8.70
CA GLU A 329 5.53 -8.53 8.29
C GLU A 329 5.10 -8.73 6.84
N ALA A 330 3.95 -8.19 6.44
CA ALA A 330 3.47 -8.28 5.07
C ALA A 330 4.42 -7.61 4.06
N ALA A 331 4.91 -6.41 4.38
CA ALA A 331 5.89 -5.73 3.54
C ALA A 331 7.21 -6.53 3.44
N PHE A 332 7.67 -7.13 4.54
CA PHE A 332 8.86 -7.98 4.56
C PHE A 332 8.69 -9.22 3.68
N GLN A 333 7.56 -9.93 3.80
CA GLN A 333 7.26 -11.12 3.00
C GLN A 333 7.15 -10.79 1.50
N LEU A 334 6.52 -9.68 1.15
CA LEU A 334 6.46 -9.20 -0.23
C LEU A 334 7.83 -8.80 -0.77
N SER A 335 8.67 -8.13 0.02
CA SER A 335 10.05 -7.81 -0.37
C SER A 335 10.83 -9.08 -0.71
N ARG A 336 10.75 -10.12 0.13
CA ARG A 336 11.42 -11.41 -0.13
C ARG A 336 10.90 -12.11 -1.38
N PHE A 337 9.58 -12.15 -1.55
CA PHE A 337 8.96 -12.74 -2.75
C PHE A 337 9.41 -12.02 -4.03
N ILE A 338 9.50 -10.69 -3.97
CA ILE A 338 10.01 -9.88 -5.07
C ILE A 338 11.50 -10.16 -5.29
N GLU A 339 12.36 -10.13 -4.27
CA GLU A 339 13.78 -10.45 -4.39
C GLU A 339 14.00 -11.80 -5.09
N ASP A 340 13.28 -12.84 -4.69
CA ASP A 340 13.37 -14.18 -5.32
C ASP A 340 13.01 -14.14 -6.82
N ILE A 341 12.01 -13.36 -7.23
CA ILE A 341 11.62 -13.23 -8.65
C ILE A 341 12.69 -12.50 -9.47
N TYR A 342 13.29 -11.44 -8.93
CA TYR A 342 14.23 -10.59 -9.67
C TYR A 342 15.69 -11.08 -9.63
N GLU A 343 16.09 -11.85 -8.62
CA GLU A 343 17.44 -12.43 -8.51
C GLU A 343 17.58 -13.79 -9.21
N THR A 344 16.50 -14.40 -9.70
CA THR A 344 16.62 -15.62 -10.51
C THR A 344 17.13 -15.28 -11.92
N PRO A 345 18.30 -15.80 -12.37
CA PRO A 345 18.94 -15.45 -13.64
C PRO A 345 18.10 -15.72 -14.90
#